data_AF-A0A350V5U0-F1
#
_entry.id   AF-A0A350V5U0-F1
#
_cell.length_a   1.000
_cell.length_b   1.000
_cell.length_c   1.000
_cell.angle_alpha   90.00
_cell.angle_beta   90.00
_cell.angle_gamma   90.00
#
_symmetry.space_group_name_H-M   'P 1'
#
loop_
_entity.id
_entity.type
_entity.pdbx_description
1 polymer ?
#
loop_
_entity_poly.entity_id
_entity_poly.type
_entity_poly.pdbx_seq_one_letter_code
_entity_poly.pdbx_strand_id
1 'polypeptide(L)'
;MKEDSFGKNIVKYIYHRRKFFIYLLILAAILSYAVFGKKGILQRVELEMENRELKEKLKAEQDKSLMLQKEIEEIKTSDKKIEKVAREKYNMVKEGEEIYKVVTDSTK
;
A
#
# COMPACT_ATOMS: atom_id res chain seq x y z
N MET A 1 -9.47 30.53 70.02
CA MET A 1 -10.31 29.66 69.18
C MET A 1 -10.19 30.10 67.73
N LYS A 2 -9.26 29.51 66.97
CA LYS A 2 -9.01 29.82 65.54
C LYS A 2 -8.43 28.61 64.80
N GLU A 3 -8.88 27.40 65.13
CA GLU A 3 -8.34 26.15 64.57
C GLU A 3 -9.19 25.55 63.44
N ASP A 4 -10.44 25.99 63.27
CA ASP A 4 -11.39 25.34 62.35
C ASP A 4 -11.22 25.74 60.86
N SER A 5 -10.37 26.73 60.56
CA SER A 5 -10.15 27.23 59.19
C SER A 5 -9.00 26.54 58.46
N PHE A 6 -8.05 25.93 59.17
CA PHE A 6 -6.89 25.27 58.56
C PHE A 6 -7.24 23.92 57.95
N GLY A 7 -7.97 23.07 58.68
CA GLY A 7 -8.37 21.73 58.19
C GLY A 7 -9.27 21.79 56.95
N LYS A 8 -10.20 22.75 56.89
CA LYS A 8 -11.10 22.93 55.75
C LYS A 8 -10.35 23.32 54.47
N ASN A 9 -9.29 24.12 54.58
CA ASN A 9 -8.45 24.48 53.42
C ASN A 9 -7.61 23.32 52.91
N ILE A 10 -7.10 22.46 53.80
CA ILE A 10 -6.31 21.27 53.43
C ILE A 10 -7.20 20.22 52.74
N VAL A 11 -8.38 19.94 53.28
CA VAL A 11 -9.33 19.00 52.68
C VAL A 11 -9.85 19.53 51.33
N LYS A 12 -10.12 20.83 51.22
CA LYS A 12 -10.49 21.46 49.94
C LYS A 12 -9.35 21.39 48.92
N TYR A 13 -8.10 21.57 49.36
CA TYR A 13 -6.90 21.43 48.51
C TYR A 13 -6.70 19.99 48.01
N ILE A 14 -6.92 18.99 48.85
CA ILE A 14 -6.87 17.56 48.49
C ILE A 14 -8.03 17.19 47.54
N TYR A 15 -9.23 17.69 47.81
CA TYR A 15 -10.41 17.46 46.97
C TYR A 15 -10.25 18.10 45.58
N HIS A 16 -9.66 19.29 45.50
CA HIS A 16 -9.34 19.96 44.23
C HIS A 16 -8.26 19.20 43.44
N ARG A 17 -7.22 18.66 44.09
CA ARG A 17 -6.22 17.80 43.44
C ARG A 17 -6.83 16.52 42.87
N ARG A 18 -7.73 15.86 43.59
CA ARG A 18 -8.38 14.62 43.10
C ARG A 18 -9.25 14.89 41.87
N LYS A 19 -10.02 15.98 41.88
CA LYS A 19 -10.79 16.43 40.69
C LYS A 19 -9.86 16.82 39.54
N PHE A 20 -8.78 17.54 39.81
CA PHE A 20 -7.78 17.92 38.80
C PHE A 20 -7.12 16.69 38.14
N PHE A 21 -6.75 15.67 38.91
CA PHE A 21 -6.23 14.41 38.36
C PHE A 21 -7.24 13.70 37.46
N ILE A 22 -8.54 13.71 37.81
CA ILE A 22 -9.60 13.16 36.96
C ILE A 22 -9.71 13.94 35.65
N TYR A 23 -9.69 15.28 35.70
CA TYR A 23 -9.69 16.11 34.49
C TYR A 23 -8.46 15.85 33.62
N LEU A 24 -7.28 15.67 34.22
CA LEU A 24 -6.04 15.36 33.50
C LEU A 24 -6.10 13.99 32.82
N LEU A 25 -6.67 12.98 33.50
CA LEU A 25 -6.92 11.66 32.91
C LEU A 25 -7.89 11.72 31.73
N ILE A 26 -8.98 12.47 31.85
CA ILE A 26 -9.96 12.65 30.77
C ILE A 26 -9.31 13.37 29.58
N LEU A 27 -8.53 14.41 29.83
CA LEU A 27 -7.81 15.13 28.78
C LEU A 27 -6.78 14.22 28.07
N ALA A 28 -6.02 13.43 28.83
CA ALA A 28 -5.08 12.47 28.29
C ALA A 28 -5.79 11.39 27.45
N ALA A 29 -6.95 10.91 27.89
CA ALA A 29 -7.76 9.97 27.13
C ALA A 29 -8.23 10.57 25.80
N ILE A 30 -8.73 11.82 25.80
CA ILE A 30 -9.15 12.52 24.58
C ILE A 30 -7.97 12.72 23.63
N LEU A 31 -6.81 13.16 24.14
CA LEU A 31 -5.61 13.33 23.33
C LEU A 31 -5.13 12.00 22.75
N SER A 32 -5.12 10.93 23.56
CA SER A 32 -4.76 9.59 23.08
C SER A 32 -5.72 9.12 21.99
N TYR A 33 -7.02 9.35 22.14
CA TYR A 33 -8.01 9.01 21.11
C TYR A 33 -7.85 9.88 19.85
N ALA A 34 -7.46 11.15 19.99
CA ALA A 34 -7.19 12.01 18.84
C ALA A 34 -5.92 11.57 18.06
N VAL A 35 -4.91 11.04 18.75
CA VAL A 35 -3.67 10.57 18.13
C VAL A 35 -3.82 9.15 17.54
N PHE A 36 -4.39 8.23 18.32
CA PHE A 36 -4.49 6.79 18.02
C PHE A 36 -5.87 6.35 17.49
N GLY A 37 -6.86 7.22 17.46
CA GLY A 37 -8.20 6.89 16.97
C GLY A 37 -8.24 6.64 15.47
N LYS A 38 -9.37 6.11 14.99
CA LYS A 38 -9.66 5.78 13.57
C LYS A 38 -9.71 6.98 12.59
N LYS A 39 -9.29 8.16 13.03
CA LYS A 39 -9.06 9.37 12.21
C LYS A 39 -7.85 10.16 12.73
N GLY A 40 -7.00 9.50 13.50
CA GLY A 40 -5.84 10.09 14.13
C GLY A 40 -4.71 10.31 13.14
N ILE A 41 -3.64 10.91 13.65
CA ILE A 41 -2.46 11.28 12.86
C ILE A 41 -1.79 10.04 12.27
N LEU A 42 -1.72 8.94 13.04
CA LEU A 42 -1.09 7.70 12.60
C LEU A 42 -1.78 7.10 11.37
N GLN A 43 -3.10 7.04 11.37
CA GLN A 43 -3.85 6.50 10.24
C GLN A 43 -3.68 7.36 8.98
N ARG A 44 -3.54 8.67 9.14
CA ARG A 44 -3.30 9.57 8.00
C ARG A 44 -1.94 9.29 7.35
N VAL A 45 -0.90 9.07 8.16
CA VAL A 45 0.44 8.72 7.66
C VAL A 45 0.40 7.37 6.93
N GLU A 46 -0.27 6.37 7.51
CA GLU A 46 -0.41 5.05 6.88
C GLU A 46 -1.15 5.13 5.53
N LEU A 47 -2.26 5.86 5.49
CA LEU A 47 -3.02 6.08 4.26
C LEU A 47 -2.22 6.86 3.21
N GLU A 48 -1.43 7.84 3.61
CA GLU A 48 -0.56 8.59 2.69
C GLU A 48 0.54 7.69 2.10
N MET A 49 1.09 6.76 2.90
CA MET A 49 2.05 5.76 2.43
C MET A 49 1.40 4.78 1.45
N GLU A 50 0.25 4.21 1.79
CA GLU A 50 -0.50 3.30 0.91
C GLU A 50 -0.87 4.00 -0.41
N ASN A 51 -1.32 5.24 -0.34
CA ASN A 51 -1.66 6.03 -1.52
C ASN A 51 -0.43 6.25 -2.43
N ARG A 52 0.74 6.50 -1.83
CA ARG A 52 2.00 6.64 -2.59
C ARG A 52 2.38 5.32 -3.27
N GLU A 53 2.34 4.21 -2.55
CA GLU A 53 2.67 2.90 -3.10
C GLU A 53 1.72 2.51 -4.24
N LEU A 54 0.42 2.74 -4.08
CA LEU A 54 -0.57 2.49 -5.13
C LEU A 54 -0.31 3.36 -6.37
N LYS A 55 0.08 4.62 -6.20
CA LYS A 55 0.43 5.50 -7.33
C LYS A 55 1.69 5.03 -8.05
N GLU A 56 2.70 4.58 -7.32
CA GLU A 56 3.92 4.02 -7.91
C GLU A 56 3.63 2.74 -8.70
N LYS A 57 2.82 1.83 -8.14
CA LYS A 57 2.35 0.63 -8.83
C LYS A 57 1.55 0.98 -10.09
N LEU A 58 0.62 1.93 -10.00
CA LEU A 58 -0.17 2.38 -11.13
C LEU A 58 0.72 2.91 -12.25
N LYS A 59 1.70 3.75 -11.91
CA LYS A 59 2.64 4.30 -12.89
C LYS A 59 3.46 3.20 -13.55
N ALA A 60 3.98 2.25 -12.78
CA ALA A 60 4.74 1.12 -13.32
C ALA A 60 3.90 0.26 -14.29
N GLU A 61 2.63 0.00 -13.96
CA GLU A 61 1.73 -0.73 -14.84
C GLU A 61 1.35 0.06 -16.11
N GLN A 62 1.17 1.38 -16.00
CA GLN A 62 0.96 2.24 -17.16
C GLN A 62 2.16 2.24 -18.09
N ASP A 63 3.38 2.34 -17.55
CA ASP A 63 4.61 2.29 -18.33
C ASP A 63 4.75 0.94 -19.05
N LYS A 64 4.48 -0.18 -18.36
CA LYS A 64 4.44 -1.52 -18.98
C LYS A 64 3.41 -1.60 -20.11
N SER A 65 2.20 -1.09 -19.88
CA SER A 65 1.14 -1.09 -20.89
C SER A 65 1.57 -0.33 -22.14
N LEU A 66 2.22 0.84 -21.98
CA LEU A 66 2.73 1.62 -23.10
C LEU A 66 3.83 0.87 -23.87
N MET A 67 4.76 0.23 -23.15
CA MET A 67 5.80 -0.58 -23.79
C MET A 67 5.22 -1.76 -24.58
N LEU A 68 4.25 -2.47 -24.00
CA LEU A 68 3.58 -3.60 -24.66
C LEU A 68 2.77 -3.15 -25.88
N GLN A 69 2.08 -2.01 -25.80
CA GLN A 69 1.37 -1.45 -26.95
C GLN A 69 2.33 -1.11 -28.07
N LYS A 70 3.48 -0.50 -27.75
CA LYS A 70 4.53 -0.23 -28.74
C LYS A 70 5.08 -1.51 -29.35
N GLU A 71 5.31 -2.56 -28.56
CA GLU A 71 5.73 -3.86 -29.08
C GLU A 71 4.69 -4.46 -30.03
N ILE A 72 3.40 -4.37 -29.68
CA ILE A 72 2.29 -4.82 -30.55
C ILE A 72 2.27 -4.04 -31.86
N GLU A 73 2.41 -2.71 -31.82
CA GLU A 73 2.49 -1.88 -33.02
C GLU A 73 3.70 -2.27 -33.87
N GLU A 74 4.88 -2.38 -33.27
CA GLU A 74 6.09 -2.77 -33.97
C GLU A 74 6.00 -4.15 -34.64
N ILE A 75 5.31 -5.10 -34.00
CA ILE A 75 5.03 -6.40 -34.61
C ILE A 75 4.06 -6.22 -35.78
N LYS A 76 2.94 -5.51 -35.57
CA LYS A 76 1.89 -5.33 -36.59
C LYS A 76 2.34 -4.57 -37.83
N THR A 77 3.26 -3.62 -37.71
CA THR A 77 3.68 -2.78 -38.85
C THR A 77 4.59 -3.52 -39.85
N SER A 78 5.06 -4.73 -39.55
CA SER A 78 5.91 -5.51 -40.46
C SER A 78 5.50 -6.98 -40.53
N ASP A 79 5.03 -7.42 -41.71
CA ASP A 79 4.69 -8.82 -41.99
C ASP A 79 5.82 -9.80 -41.63
N LYS A 80 7.08 -9.39 -41.82
CA LYS A 80 8.27 -10.18 -41.44
C LYS A 80 8.38 -10.38 -39.93
N LYS A 81 8.01 -9.39 -39.12
CA LYS A 81 8.04 -9.51 -37.65
C LYS A 81 6.90 -10.39 -37.14
N ILE A 82 5.69 -10.27 -37.72
CA ILE A 82 4.57 -11.17 -37.44
C ILE A 82 4.96 -12.62 -37.76
N GLU A 83 5.52 -12.87 -38.95
CA GLU A 83 5.95 -14.21 -39.35
C GLU A 83 7.03 -14.77 -38.39
N LYS A 84 8.01 -13.94 -37.98
CA LYS A 84 9.03 -14.34 -37.02
C LYS A 84 8.43 -14.74 -35.67
N VAL A 85 7.52 -13.93 -35.11
CA VAL A 85 6.86 -14.23 -33.83
C VAL A 85 5.98 -15.48 -33.94
N ALA A 86 5.27 -15.66 -35.05
CA ALA A 86 4.45 -16.84 -35.30
C ALA A 86 5.30 -18.13 -35.34
N ARG A 87 6.46 -18.08 -36.00
CA ARG A 87 7.41 -19.21 -36.05
C ARG A 87 8.08 -19.48 -34.69
N GLU A 88 8.56 -18.45 -33.99
CA GLU A 88 9.34 -18.62 -32.75
C GLU A 88 8.51 -18.89 -31.50
N LYS A 89 7.39 -18.18 -31.29
CA LYS A 89 6.56 -18.35 -30.08
C LYS A 89 5.51 -19.44 -30.22
N TYR A 90 4.99 -19.63 -31.44
CA TYR A 90 3.81 -20.46 -31.65
C TYR A 90 4.07 -21.67 -32.55
N ASN A 91 5.30 -21.84 -33.07
CA ASN A 91 5.67 -22.89 -34.04
C ASN A 91 4.70 -22.95 -35.24
N MET A 92 4.15 -21.81 -35.67
CA MET A 92 3.28 -21.78 -36.85
C MET A 92 4.12 -21.90 -38.13
N VAL A 93 3.64 -22.69 -39.09
CA VAL A 93 4.31 -22.97 -40.36
C VAL A 93 3.37 -22.65 -41.53
N LYS A 94 3.95 -22.29 -42.68
CA LYS A 94 3.17 -22.04 -43.90
C LYS A 94 2.64 -23.34 -44.49
N GLU A 95 1.62 -23.24 -45.33
CA GLU A 95 1.06 -24.38 -46.04
C GLU A 95 2.16 -25.05 -46.90
N GLY A 96 2.43 -26.33 -46.64
CA GLY A 96 3.52 -27.09 -47.28
C GLY A 96 4.84 -27.19 -46.49
N GLU A 97 4.95 -26.59 -45.30
CA GLU A 97 6.12 -26.73 -44.40
C GLU A 97 5.85 -27.78 -43.29
N GLU A 98 6.87 -28.58 -42.91
CA GLU A 98 6.78 -29.60 -41.85
C GLU A 98 7.63 -29.24 -40.62
N ILE A 99 7.13 -29.52 -39.41
CA ILE A 99 7.83 -29.26 -38.14
C ILE A 99 8.51 -30.54 -37.64
N TYR A 100 9.83 -30.50 -37.44
CA TYR A 100 10.59 -31.58 -36.84
C TYR A 100 10.88 -31.28 -35.37
N LYS A 101 10.25 -32.02 -34.44
CA LYS A 101 10.54 -31.93 -33.00
C LYS A 101 11.50 -33.05 -32.60
N VAL A 102 12.74 -32.70 -32.27
CA VAL A 102 13.72 -33.66 -31.75
C VAL A 102 13.40 -33.94 -30.30
N VAL A 103 12.79 -35.10 -30.02
CA VAL A 103 12.60 -35.60 -28.66
C VAL A 103 13.86 -36.37 -28.30
N THR A 104 14.70 -35.80 -27.44
CA THR A 104 15.78 -36.57 -26.83
C THR A 104 15.18 -37.36 -25.67
N ASP A 105 15.04 -38.67 -25.85
CA ASP A 105 14.75 -39.55 -24.72
C ASP A 105 15.99 -39.54 -23.82
N SER A 106 15.85 -38.87 -22.67
CA SER A 106 16.80 -38.89 -21.57
C SER A 106 16.80 -40.27 -20.91
N THR A 107 17.15 -41.32 -21.65
CA THR A 107 17.39 -42.65 -21.10
C THR A 107 18.78 -43.11 -21.51
N LYS A 108 19.77 -42.71 -20.70
CA LYS A 108 21.01 -43.45 -20.52
C LYS A 108 21.53 -43.22 -19.11
#